data_AF-L1MYE2-F1
#
_entry.id   AF-L1MYE2-F1
#
_cell.length_a   1.000
_cell.length_b   1.000
_cell.length_c   1.000
_cell.angle_alpha   90.00
_cell.angle_beta   90.00
_cell.angle_gamma   90.00
#
_symmetry.space_group_name_H-M   'P 1'
#
loop_
_entity.id
_entity.type
_entity.pdbx_description
1 polymer ?
#
loop_
_entity_poly.entity_id
_entity_poly.type
_entity_poly.pdbx_seq_one_letter_code
_entity_poly.pdbx_strand_id
1 'polypeptide(L)'
;MNLNKYTNTMNNLHNTTLTKERLNEAKKHLINAFLPLLDLSPNQQTTWTGTKTDLLEMTHLVYETGEIKDEMGRPATFLWLVRRVCNNLHVSVPCNPNTLVSKAMQRKNVQQAPLLERYGWQLFNRNNPEPLNCWLNWAVNPKSSLNTSPQKLDSGI
;
A
#
# COMPACT_ATOMS: atom_id res chain seq x y z
N MET A 1 23.50 7.15 -23.89
CA MET A 1 22.30 6.71 -23.14
C MET A 1 21.79 5.43 -23.79
N ASN A 2 21.85 4.29 -23.09
CA ASN A 2 21.76 2.96 -23.72
C ASN A 2 20.30 2.49 -23.78
N LEU A 3 19.60 2.76 -24.90
CA LEU A 3 18.19 2.37 -25.11
C LEU A 3 17.97 0.86 -24.89
N ASN A 4 18.97 0.03 -25.21
CA ASN A 4 18.90 -1.42 -25.06
C ASN A 4 18.83 -1.88 -23.60
N LYS A 5 19.29 -1.07 -22.64
CA LYS A 5 19.15 -1.41 -21.21
C LYS A 5 17.72 -1.14 -20.73
N TYR A 6 17.07 -0.08 -21.22
CA TYR A 6 15.70 0.25 -20.88
C TYR A 6 14.70 -0.73 -21.50
N THR A 7 14.86 -1.07 -22.78
CA THR A 7 14.01 -2.04 -23.47
C THR A 7 14.16 -3.44 -22.88
N ASN A 8 15.37 -3.84 -22.45
CA ASN A 8 15.59 -5.15 -21.84
C ASN A 8 15.12 -5.21 -20.36
N THR A 9 15.11 -4.08 -19.65
CA THR A 9 14.50 -3.99 -18.29
C THR A 9 12.98 -4.02 -18.37
N MET A 10 12.39 -3.37 -19.37
CA MET A 10 10.93 -3.40 -19.62
C MET A 10 10.49 -4.79 -20.10
N ASN A 11 11.21 -5.40 -21.06
CA ASN A 11 10.90 -6.75 -21.57
C ASN A 11 11.03 -7.86 -20.51
N ASN A 12 11.92 -7.71 -19.51
CA ASN A 12 11.99 -8.66 -18.39
C ASN A 12 10.85 -8.48 -17.37
N LEU A 13 10.25 -7.29 -17.25
CA LEU A 13 9.09 -7.06 -16.40
C LEU A 13 7.82 -7.73 -16.96
N HIS A 14 7.73 -7.85 -18.30
CA HIS A 14 6.60 -8.46 -19.00
C HIS A 14 6.55 -10.01 -18.92
N ASN A 15 7.62 -10.68 -18.47
CA ASN A 15 7.68 -12.15 -18.39
C ASN A 15 7.35 -12.73 -17.00
N THR A 16 6.83 -11.91 -16.08
CA THR A 16 6.37 -12.32 -14.74
C THR A 16 4.92 -11.90 -14.48
N THR A 17 4.04 -12.08 -15.46
CA THR A 17 2.61 -11.88 -15.24
C THR A 17 2.13 -12.87 -14.19
N LEU A 18 1.71 -12.35 -13.03
CA LEU A 18 1.12 -13.15 -11.98
C LEU A 18 -0.10 -13.90 -12.52
N THR A 19 -0.26 -15.16 -12.14
CA THR A 19 -1.47 -15.90 -12.46
C THR A 19 -2.68 -15.21 -11.83
N LYS A 20 -3.86 -15.38 -12.43
CA LYS A 20 -5.12 -14.85 -11.88
C LYS A 20 -5.32 -15.25 -10.41
N GLU A 21 -4.95 -16.48 -10.07
CA GLU A 21 -5.01 -17.00 -8.70
C GLU A 21 -4.09 -16.21 -7.76
N ARG A 22 -2.82 -16.01 -8.12
CA ARG A 22 -1.88 -15.20 -7.34
C ARG A 22 -2.33 -13.74 -7.23
N LEU A 23 -2.90 -13.16 -8.29
CA LEU A 23 -3.47 -11.80 -8.20
C LEU A 23 -4.64 -11.72 -7.22
N ASN A 24 -5.51 -12.75 -7.18
CA ASN A 24 -6.60 -12.81 -6.22
C ASN A 24 -6.07 -12.96 -4.78
N GLU A 25 -5.04 -13.77 -4.58
CA GLU A 25 -4.37 -13.92 -3.28
C GLU A 25 -3.70 -12.61 -2.84
N ALA A 26 -2.96 -11.96 -3.74
CA ALA A 26 -2.40 -10.63 -3.51
C ALA A 26 -3.49 -9.59 -3.19
N LYS A 27 -4.66 -9.65 -3.85
CA LYS A 27 -5.77 -8.73 -3.57
C LYS A 27 -6.27 -8.92 -2.14
N LYS A 28 -6.49 -10.16 -1.70
CA LYS A 28 -6.89 -10.46 -0.32
C LYS A 28 -5.84 -9.99 0.69
N HIS A 29 -4.57 -10.28 0.43
CA HIS A 29 -3.46 -9.87 1.29
C HIS A 29 -3.36 -8.33 1.39
N LEU A 30 -3.45 -7.63 0.26
CA LEU A 30 -3.43 -6.17 0.20
C LEU A 30 -4.62 -5.56 0.95
N ILE A 31 -5.84 -6.08 0.77
CA ILE A 31 -7.02 -5.60 1.50
C ILE A 31 -6.78 -5.72 3.00
N ASN A 32 -6.36 -6.90 3.48
CA ASN A 32 -6.09 -7.11 4.90
C ASN A 32 -4.99 -6.17 5.44
N ALA A 33 -3.92 -5.95 4.67
CA ALA A 33 -2.85 -5.02 5.03
C ALA A 33 -3.31 -3.54 5.01
N PHE A 34 -4.32 -3.21 4.22
CA PHE A 34 -4.87 -1.85 4.12
C PHE A 34 -5.80 -1.52 5.29
N LEU A 35 -6.57 -2.48 5.82
CA LEU A 35 -7.56 -2.22 6.87
C LEU A 35 -7.01 -1.46 8.08
N PRO A 36 -5.83 -1.82 8.66
CA PRO A 36 -5.25 -1.06 9.76
C PRO A 36 -4.97 0.42 9.44
N LEU A 37 -4.79 0.78 8.17
CA LEU A 37 -4.54 2.16 7.76
C LEU A 37 -5.78 3.07 7.95
N LEU A 38 -6.98 2.49 7.97
CA LEU A 38 -8.23 3.22 8.23
C LEU A 38 -8.39 3.60 9.72
N ASP A 39 -7.69 2.88 10.59
CA ASP A 39 -7.72 3.05 12.05
C ASP A 39 -6.52 3.84 12.59
N LEU A 40 -5.53 4.13 11.74
CA LEU A 40 -4.41 5.01 12.13
C LEU A 40 -4.94 6.36 12.63
N SER A 41 -4.38 6.83 13.73
CA SER A 41 -4.65 8.17 14.21
C SER A 41 -4.01 9.17 13.25
N PRO A 42 -4.71 10.24 12.83
CA PRO A 42 -4.12 11.29 11.99
C PRO A 42 -2.89 11.96 12.64
N ASN A 43 -2.74 11.86 13.95
CA ASN A 43 -1.58 12.40 14.69
C ASN A 43 -0.34 11.50 14.59
N GLN A 44 -0.47 10.27 14.10
CA GLN A 44 0.69 9.41 13.82
C GLN A 44 1.45 9.96 12.61
N GLN A 45 2.78 9.99 12.69
CA GLN A 45 3.65 10.49 11.61
C GLN A 45 3.83 9.48 10.46
N THR A 46 2.90 8.53 10.30
CA THR A 46 2.97 7.54 9.20
C THR A 46 2.49 8.21 7.92
N THR A 47 3.35 8.28 6.90
CA THR A 47 3.04 8.98 5.65
C THR A 47 3.04 8.04 4.46
N TRP A 48 2.17 8.31 3.49
CA TRP A 48 2.18 7.63 2.19
C TRP A 48 3.29 8.20 1.29
N THR A 49 4.09 7.34 0.68
CA THR A 49 5.17 7.72 -0.25
C THR A 49 4.90 7.34 -1.71
N GLY A 50 3.83 6.57 -1.97
CA GLY A 50 3.38 6.23 -3.32
C GLY A 50 2.62 7.35 -4.03
N THR A 51 2.09 7.07 -5.21
CA THR A 51 1.24 8.04 -5.93
C THR A 51 -0.17 8.09 -5.33
N LYS A 52 -0.91 9.18 -5.57
CA LYS A 52 -2.34 9.25 -5.19
C LYS A 52 -3.16 8.20 -5.93
N THR A 53 -2.81 7.91 -7.18
CA THR A 53 -3.45 6.86 -7.98
C THR A 53 -3.33 5.51 -7.33
N ASP A 54 -2.11 5.15 -6.91
CA ASP A 54 -1.83 3.90 -6.20
C ASP A 54 -2.66 3.75 -4.92
N LEU A 55 -2.74 4.82 -4.11
CA LEU A 55 -3.58 4.84 -2.90
C LEU A 55 -5.06 4.68 -3.22
N LEU A 56 -5.55 5.30 -4.30
CA LEU A 56 -6.96 5.16 -4.71
C LEU A 56 -7.25 3.80 -5.33
N GLU A 57 -6.29 3.16 -6.00
CA GLU A 57 -6.45 1.79 -6.50
C GLU A 57 -6.70 0.80 -5.35
N MET A 58 -5.89 0.82 -4.28
CA MET A 58 -6.13 -0.03 -3.10
C MET A 58 -7.42 0.35 -2.37
N THR A 59 -7.72 1.64 -2.25
CA THR A 59 -8.96 2.10 -1.61
C THR A 59 -10.18 1.58 -2.34
N HIS A 60 -10.13 1.51 -3.68
CA HIS A 60 -11.23 0.98 -4.48
C HIS A 60 -11.37 -0.53 -4.32
N LEU A 61 -10.27 -1.28 -4.22
CA LEU A 61 -10.33 -2.73 -3.94
C LEU A 61 -11.02 -3.03 -2.60
N VAL A 62 -10.80 -2.19 -1.59
CA VAL A 62 -11.45 -2.28 -0.28
C VAL A 62 -12.91 -1.84 -0.36
N TYR A 63 -13.21 -0.76 -1.09
CA TYR A 63 -14.59 -0.31 -1.32
C TYR A 63 -15.45 -1.40 -1.98
N GLU A 64 -14.91 -2.11 -2.97
CA GLU A 64 -15.59 -3.19 -3.68
C GLU A 64 -16.00 -4.37 -2.78
N THR A 65 -15.42 -4.52 -1.57
CA THR A 65 -15.87 -5.58 -0.65
C THR A 65 -17.23 -5.26 -0.04
N GLY A 66 -17.57 -3.97 0.09
CA GLY A 66 -18.81 -3.51 0.74
C GLY A 66 -18.88 -3.78 2.25
N GLU A 67 -17.76 -4.21 2.86
CA GLU A 67 -17.71 -4.66 4.25
C GLU A 67 -17.52 -3.49 5.23
N ILE A 68 -16.82 -2.44 4.81
CA ILE A 68 -16.50 -1.30 5.69
C ILE A 68 -17.76 -0.49 5.97
N LYS A 69 -17.96 -0.14 7.25
CA LYS A 69 -19.05 0.72 7.71
C LYS A 69 -18.52 2.08 8.15
N ASP A 70 -19.34 3.11 7.93
CA ASP A 70 -19.10 4.44 8.49
C ASP A 70 -19.46 4.49 9.98
N GLU A 71 -19.29 5.67 10.58
CA GLU A 71 -19.55 5.90 12.00
C GLU A 71 -21.02 5.68 12.40
N MET A 72 -21.94 5.64 11.44
CA MET A 72 -23.37 5.38 11.64
C MET A 72 -23.76 3.92 11.36
N GLY A 73 -22.78 3.05 11.06
CA GLY A 73 -23.03 1.65 10.72
C GLY A 73 -23.51 1.42 9.27
N ARG A 74 -23.50 2.44 8.42
CA ARG A 74 -23.91 2.34 7.01
C ARG A 74 -22.72 1.88 6.16
N PRO A 75 -22.93 1.22 5.00
CA PRO A 75 -21.83 0.92 4.08
C PRO A 75 -21.04 2.18 3.72
N ALA A 76 -19.73 2.14 3.92
CA ALA A 76 -18.86 3.28 3.65
C ALA A 76 -18.86 3.59 2.14
N THR A 77 -19.05 4.86 1.80
CA THR A 77 -18.90 5.31 0.42
C THR A 77 -17.44 5.34 0.01
N PHE A 78 -17.15 5.25 -1.29
CA PHE A 78 -15.78 5.39 -1.78
C PHE A 78 -15.14 6.72 -1.34
N LEU A 79 -15.89 7.83 -1.39
CA LEU A 79 -15.37 9.14 -0.97
C LEU A 79 -15.06 9.18 0.54
N TRP A 80 -15.86 8.49 1.36
CA TRP A 80 -15.58 8.36 2.79
C TRP A 80 -14.24 7.65 3.02
N LEU A 81 -14.03 6.50 2.36
CA LEU A 81 -12.78 5.74 2.47
C LEU A 81 -11.57 6.55 2.01
N VAL A 82 -11.69 7.25 0.87
CA VAL A 82 -10.63 8.13 0.35
C VAL A 82 -10.29 9.23 1.35
N ARG A 83 -11.28 9.94 1.90
CA ARG A 83 -11.04 11.00 2.89
C ARG A 83 -10.35 10.45 4.14
N ARG A 84 -10.83 9.31 4.64
CA ARG A 84 -10.31 8.63 5.83
C ARG A 84 -8.83 8.28 5.64
N VAL A 85 -8.49 7.51 4.61
CA VAL A 85 -7.11 7.05 4.40
C VAL A 85 -6.17 8.19 4.02
N CYS A 86 -6.62 9.15 3.21
CA CYS A 86 -5.81 10.32 2.86
C CYS A 86 -5.46 11.15 4.09
N ASN A 87 -6.43 11.39 4.99
CA ASN A 87 -6.19 12.09 6.23
C ASN A 87 -5.21 11.34 7.14
N ASN A 88 -5.40 10.02 7.30
CA ASN A 88 -4.56 9.19 8.16
C ASN A 88 -3.11 9.06 7.66
N LEU A 89 -2.88 9.17 6.35
CA LEU A 89 -1.56 9.02 5.72
C LEU A 89 -0.95 10.34 5.24
N HIS A 90 -1.51 11.48 5.67
CA HIS A 90 -1.03 12.83 5.33
C HIS A 90 -0.98 13.12 3.82
N VAL A 91 -1.98 12.64 3.07
CA VAL A 91 -2.15 12.86 1.64
C VAL A 91 -3.29 13.84 1.41
N SER A 92 -3.11 14.83 0.53
CA SER A 92 -4.22 15.66 0.09
C SER A 92 -5.24 14.86 -0.73
N VAL A 93 -6.52 14.97 -0.38
CA VAL A 93 -7.61 14.31 -1.09
C VAL A 93 -7.64 14.82 -2.55
N PRO A 94 -7.64 13.93 -3.57
CA PRO A 94 -7.78 14.35 -4.96
C PRO A 94 -9.07 15.14 -5.19
N CYS A 95 -9.04 16.17 -6.05
CA CYS A 95 -10.23 16.97 -6.37
C CYS A 95 -11.38 16.14 -6.96
N ASN A 96 -11.06 15.10 -7.76
CA ASN A 96 -12.04 14.19 -8.32
C ASN A 96 -11.57 12.73 -8.17
N PRO A 97 -11.81 12.11 -7.00
CA PRO A 97 -11.37 10.75 -6.70
C PRO A 97 -11.95 9.70 -7.65
N ASN A 98 -13.24 9.81 -7.97
CA ASN A 98 -13.93 8.87 -8.86
C ASN A 98 -13.31 8.86 -10.26
N THR A 99 -13.12 10.04 -10.87
CA THR A 99 -12.49 10.11 -12.19
C THR A 99 -11.05 9.61 -12.18
N LEU A 100 -10.28 9.89 -11.12
CA LEU A 100 -8.92 9.39 -10.99
C LEU A 100 -8.89 7.86 -10.98
N VAL A 101 -9.72 7.24 -10.14
CA VAL A 101 -9.71 5.78 -10.01
C VAL A 101 -10.32 5.09 -11.23
N SER A 102 -11.37 5.63 -11.85
CA SER A 102 -11.93 5.06 -13.08
C SER A 102 -10.90 5.04 -14.21
N LYS A 103 -10.12 6.12 -14.37
CA LYS A 103 -9.01 6.16 -15.33
C LYS A 103 -7.91 5.15 -14.97
N ALA A 104 -7.63 4.99 -13.69
CA ALA A 104 -6.65 4.02 -13.20
C ALA A 104 -7.05 2.58 -13.54
N MET A 105 -8.32 2.21 -13.29
CA MET A 105 -8.85 0.87 -13.57
C MET A 105 -8.96 0.55 -15.07
N GLN A 106 -9.01 1.57 -15.93
CA GLN A 106 -9.12 1.41 -17.39
C GLN A 106 -7.77 1.49 -18.12
N ARG A 107 -6.65 1.70 -17.41
CA ARG A 107 -5.36 1.94 -18.05
C ARG A 107 -4.78 0.67 -18.67
N LYS A 108 -4.16 0.81 -19.84
CA LYS A 108 -3.50 -0.29 -20.57
C LYS A 108 -2.09 -0.62 -20.08
N ASN A 109 -1.71 -0.17 -18.88
CA ASN A 109 -0.43 -0.48 -18.21
C ASN A 109 0.85 -0.14 -19.00
N VAL A 110 0.80 0.87 -19.88
CA VAL A 110 1.89 1.16 -20.84
C VAL A 110 3.18 1.65 -20.17
N GLN A 111 3.08 2.46 -19.10
CA GLN A 111 4.25 3.05 -18.43
C GLN A 111 4.54 2.43 -17.06
N GLN A 112 3.50 1.99 -16.35
CA GLN A 112 3.61 1.44 -15.01
C GLN A 112 2.45 0.49 -14.76
N ALA A 113 2.76 -0.67 -14.17
CA ALA A 113 1.76 -1.64 -13.77
C ALA A 113 0.85 -1.11 -12.63
N PRO A 114 -0.40 -1.58 -12.52
CA PRO A 114 -1.31 -1.37 -11.41
C PRO A 114 -0.67 -1.70 -10.07
N LEU A 115 -1.06 -0.99 -9.01
CA LEU A 115 -0.50 -1.25 -7.69
C LEU A 115 -0.66 -2.71 -7.28
N LEU A 116 -1.81 -3.33 -7.56
CA LEU A 116 -2.04 -4.74 -7.23
C LEU A 116 -1.02 -5.68 -7.88
N GLU A 117 -0.65 -5.44 -9.14
CA GLU A 117 0.36 -6.25 -9.84
C GLU A 117 1.75 -6.05 -9.22
N ARG A 118 2.12 -4.80 -8.93
CA ARG A 118 3.41 -4.49 -8.29
C ARG A 118 3.47 -5.05 -6.86
N TYR A 119 2.35 -5.01 -6.14
CA TYR A 119 2.20 -5.58 -4.80
C TYR A 119 2.35 -7.09 -4.83
N GLY A 120 1.66 -7.78 -5.73
CA GLY A 120 1.78 -9.23 -5.86
C GLY A 120 3.19 -9.67 -6.27
N TRP A 121 3.88 -8.88 -7.10
CA TRP A 121 5.28 -9.18 -7.46
C TRP A 121 6.21 -9.08 -6.25
N GLN A 122 6.02 -8.07 -5.39
CA GLN A 122 6.74 -8.00 -4.12
C GLN A 122 6.41 -9.21 -3.22
N LEU A 123 5.14 -9.57 -3.11
CA LEU A 123 4.69 -10.68 -2.26
C LEU A 123 5.31 -12.02 -2.69
N PHE A 124 5.19 -12.38 -3.97
CA PHE A 124 5.52 -13.72 -4.44
C PHE A 124 6.89 -13.85 -5.10
N ASN A 125 7.35 -12.82 -5.82
CA ASN A 125 8.62 -12.91 -6.57
C ASN A 125 9.79 -12.40 -5.72
N ARG A 126 9.55 -11.44 -4.83
CA ARG A 126 10.56 -10.95 -3.87
C ARG A 126 10.48 -11.62 -2.50
N ASN A 127 9.48 -12.48 -2.26
CA ASN A 127 9.21 -13.08 -0.96
C ASN A 127 9.12 -12.03 0.17
N ASN A 128 8.52 -10.88 -0.13
CA ASN A 128 8.31 -9.82 0.85
C ASN A 128 6.95 -10.06 1.54
N PRO A 129 6.90 -10.42 2.84
CA PRO A 129 5.65 -10.69 3.54
C PRO A 129 4.84 -9.42 3.83
N GLU A 130 5.45 -8.23 3.77
CA GLU A 130 4.77 -6.96 4.02
C GLU A 130 5.00 -5.95 2.87
N PRO A 131 4.48 -6.23 1.65
CA PRO A 131 4.74 -5.38 0.50
C PRO A 131 4.27 -3.93 0.66
N LEU A 132 3.25 -3.68 1.48
CA LEU A 132 2.69 -2.33 1.68
C LEU A 132 3.73 -1.35 2.24
N ASN A 133 4.73 -1.87 2.98
CA ASN A 133 5.84 -1.09 3.52
C ASN A 133 6.70 -0.44 2.43
N CYS A 134 6.65 -0.92 1.18
CA CYS A 134 7.31 -0.25 0.06
C CYS A 134 6.72 1.12 -0.28
N TRP A 135 5.51 1.43 0.21
CA TRP A 135 4.81 2.70 -0.06
C TRP A 135 4.46 3.48 1.21
N LEU A 136 4.90 3.01 2.37
CA LEU A 136 4.68 3.67 3.65
C LEU A 136 6.01 4.07 4.26
N ASN A 137 6.03 5.27 4.84
CA ASN A 137 7.06 5.65 5.80
C ASN A 137 6.41 5.62 7.18
N TRP A 138 6.69 4.57 7.95
CA TRP A 138 6.15 4.43 9.30
C TRP A 138 6.75 5.48 10.23
N ALA A 139 5.90 6.06 11.09
CA ALA A 139 6.41 6.79 12.24
C ALA A 139 7.32 5.86 13.04
N VAL A 140 8.54 6.30 13.37
CA VAL A 140 9.46 5.53 14.22
C VAL A 140 8.69 5.11 15.48
N ASN A 141 8.56 3.80 15.69
CA ASN A 141 7.84 3.25 16.83
C ASN A 141 8.59 3.65 18.12
N PRO A 142 7.97 4.35 19.10
CA PRO A 142 8.65 4.68 20.36
C PRO A 142 9.05 3.44 21.19
N LYS A 143 8.68 2.23 20.79
CA LYS A 143 9.04 0.98 21.48
C LYS A 143 10.38 0.36 21.04
N SER A 144 11.10 0.95 20.08
CA SER A 144 12.45 0.47 19.72
C SER A 144 13.58 1.04 20.59
N SER A 145 13.30 1.97 21.52
CA SER A 145 14.31 2.54 22.44
C SER A 145 14.55 1.76 23.73
N LEU A 146 13.91 0.59 23.92
CA LEU A 146 14.10 -0.24 25.13
C LEU A 146 15.16 -1.34 25.01
N ASN A 147 15.88 -1.45 23.89
CA ASN A 147 17.01 -2.38 23.76
C ASN A 147 18.34 -1.65 23.62
N THR A 148 18.64 -0.75 24.56
CA THR A 148 20.02 -0.38 24.90
C THR A 148 20.09 -0.14 26.39
N SER A 149 20.16 -1.22 27.17
CA SER A 149 20.83 -1.18 28.46
C SER A 149 22.17 -1.90 28.31
N PRO A 150 23.29 -1.23 28.60
CA PRO A 150 24.59 -1.88 28.64
C PRO A 150 24.63 -2.80 29.85
N GLN A 151 24.84 -4.10 29.67
CA GLN A 151 25.24 -4.95 30.79
C GLN A 151 26.65 -4.56 31.22
N LYS A 152 26.73 -3.76 32.27
CA LYS A 152 27.91 -3.60 33.11
C LYS A 152 27.45 -3.59 34.57
N LEU A 153 27.76 -4.66 35.30
CA LEU A 153 28.57 -4.70 36.54
C LEU A 153 28.41 -6.13 37.11
N ASP A 154 29.43 -6.98 37.13
CA ASP A 154 30.64 -6.99 37.96
C ASP A 154 30.45 -7.79 39.27
N SER A 155 31.44 -8.66 39.50
CA SER A 155 31.89 -9.29 40.76
C SER A 155 30.96 -10.19 41.60
N GLY A 156 31.45 -11.39 41.92
CA GLY A 156 30.90 -12.22 42.99
C GLY A 156 31.61 -13.58 43.19
N ILE A 157 32.84 -13.53 43.71
CA ILE A 157 33.59 -14.56 44.50
C ILE A 157 33.82 -15.93 43.84
#